data_AF-A0A843AYG5-F1
#
_entry.id   AF-A0A843AYG5-F1
#
_cell.length_a   1.000
_cell.length_b   1.000
_cell.length_c   1.000
_cell.angle_alpha   90.00
_cell.angle_beta   90.00
_cell.angle_gamma   90.00
#
_symmetry.space_group_name_H-M   'P 1'
#
loop_
_entity.id
_entity.type
_entity.pdbx_description
1 polymer ?
#
loop_
_entity_poly.entity_id
_entity_poly.type
_entity_poly.pdbx_seq_one_letter_code
_entity_poly.pdbx_strand_id
1 'polypeptide(L)'
;MLEEIRPPRESIVDLALLLERSLSHDDDWYSGDQVMDLHHLKRRLAEQEEQLDRTIGKVRLQGAALSMTSLQKIELRRDAVALIGVCMNILQATGLLDPDLDI
;
A
#
# COMPACT_ATOMS: atom_id res chain seq x y z
N MET A 1 23.89 -23.40 -11.20
CA MET A 1 23.78 -22.88 -9.82
C MET A 1 22.68 -21.86 -9.84
N LEU A 2 21.59 -22.07 -9.09
CA LEU A 2 20.60 -21.01 -8.87
C LEU A 2 21.27 -19.97 -7.99
N GLU A 3 21.52 -18.78 -8.53
CA GLU A 3 21.86 -17.63 -7.71
C GLU A 3 20.72 -17.42 -6.72
N GLU A 4 21.04 -17.48 -5.44
CA GLU A 4 20.09 -17.26 -4.37
C GLU A 4 19.69 -15.78 -4.43
N ILE A 5 18.52 -15.47 -5.01
CA ILE A 5 18.00 -14.11 -5.06
C ILE A 5 17.76 -13.67 -3.62
N ARG A 6 18.60 -12.77 -3.13
CA ARG A 6 18.41 -12.12 -1.83
C ARG A 6 17.78 -10.76 -2.06
N PRO A 7 16.44 -10.66 -1.93
CA PRO A 7 15.79 -9.36 -2.08
C PRO A 7 16.34 -8.38 -1.03
N PRO A 8 16.37 -7.07 -1.33
CA PRO A 8 16.73 -6.05 -0.36
C PRO A 8 15.89 -6.19 0.91
N ARG A 9 16.50 -5.94 2.07
CA ARG A 9 15.83 -6.03 3.37
C ARG A 9 14.58 -5.14 3.41
N GLU A 10 14.63 -3.98 2.78
CA GLU A 10 13.54 -3.02 2.69
C GLU A 10 12.33 -3.63 1.98
N SER A 11 12.54 -4.34 0.86
CA SER A 11 11.47 -5.02 0.13
C SER A 11 10.82 -6.13 0.95
N ILE A 12 11.59 -6.85 1.78
CA ILE A 12 11.05 -7.85 2.70
C ILE A 12 10.17 -7.19 3.77
N VAL A 13 10.60 -6.04 4.31
CA VAL A 13 9.82 -5.27 5.29
C VAL A 13 8.52 -4.75 4.67
N ASP A 14 8.59 -4.20 3.45
CA ASP A 14 7.42 -3.66 2.75
C ASP A 14 6.41 -4.78 2.45
N LEU A 15 6.89 -5.96 2.03
CA LEU A 15 6.04 -7.14 1.84
C LEU A 15 5.39 -7.61 3.15
N ALA A 16 6.15 -7.64 4.25
CA ALA A 16 5.60 -8.01 5.55
C ALA A 16 4.49 -7.05 6.01
N LEU A 17 4.64 -5.75 5.76
CA LEU A 17 3.61 -4.75 6.04
C LEU A 17 2.35 -4.93 5.18
N LEU A 18 2.50 -5.29 3.90
CA LEU A 18 1.36 -5.64 3.04
C LEU A 18 0.63 -6.88 3.57
N LEU A 19 1.37 -7.92 3.92
CA LEU A 19 0.82 -9.17 4.45
C LEU A 19 0.09 -8.94 5.78
N GLU A 20 0.68 -8.18 6.70
CA GLU A 20 0.05 -7.81 7.96
C GLU A 20 -1.32 -7.18 7.73
N ARG A 21 -1.44 -6.26 6.77
CA ARG A 21 -2.72 -5.63 6.42
C ARG A 21 -3.72 -6.60 5.80
N SER A 22 -3.29 -7.48 4.90
CA SER A 22 -4.19 -8.48 4.31
C SER A 22 -4.72 -9.49 5.35
N LEU A 23 -3.97 -9.73 6.43
CA LEU A 23 -4.35 -10.67 7.49
C LEU A 23 -5.21 -10.00 8.56
N SER A 24 -5.03 -8.69 8.80
CA SER A 24 -5.99 -7.93 9.59
C SER A 24 -7.31 -7.88 8.83
N HIS A 25 -8.38 -8.44 9.39
CA HIS A 25 -9.71 -8.57 8.77
C HIS A 25 -10.39 -7.21 8.38
N ASP A 26 -9.69 -6.09 8.45
CA ASP A 26 -10.11 -4.77 7.97
C ASP A 26 -10.01 -4.62 6.43
N ASP A 27 -9.58 -5.67 5.72
CA ASP A 27 -9.44 -5.68 4.27
C ASP A 27 -10.48 -6.56 3.55
N ASP A 28 -11.66 -6.74 4.15
CA ASP A 28 -12.78 -7.48 3.54
C ASP A 28 -13.51 -6.59 2.50
N TRP A 29 -12.76 -6.12 1.51
CA TRP A 29 -13.27 -5.25 0.44
C TRP A 29 -14.02 -6.03 -0.64
N TYR A 30 -13.78 -7.34 -0.74
CA TYR A 30 -14.30 -8.18 -1.82
C TYR A 30 -15.72 -8.64 -1.50
N SER A 31 -16.70 -8.08 -2.21
CA SER A 31 -18.10 -8.49 -2.15
C SER A 31 -18.49 -9.48 -3.25
N GLY A 32 -17.65 -9.63 -4.27
CA GLY A 32 -17.96 -10.43 -5.47
C GLY A 32 -18.73 -9.66 -6.55
N ASP A 33 -19.15 -8.42 -6.27
CA ASP A 33 -19.63 -7.47 -7.28
C ASP A 33 -18.50 -6.49 -7.62
N GLN A 34 -17.90 -6.68 -8.79
CA GLN A 34 -16.77 -5.89 -9.27
C GLN A 34 -17.04 -4.37 -9.24
N VAL A 35 -18.25 -3.92 -9.56
CA VAL A 35 -18.57 -2.49 -9.60
C VAL A 35 -18.63 -1.92 -8.19
N MET A 36 -19.27 -2.64 -7.26
CA MET A 36 -19.31 -2.24 -5.85
C MET A 36 -17.91 -2.25 -5.21
N ASP A 37 -17.12 -3.29 -5.49
CA ASP A 37 -15.75 -3.44 -5.00
C ASP A 37 -14.88 -2.27 -5.48
N LEU A 38 -14.98 -1.88 -6.75
CA LEU A 38 -14.27 -0.72 -7.29
C LEU A 38 -14.71 0.60 -6.67
N HIS A 39 -16.01 0.77 -6.38
CA HIS A 39 -16.51 1.95 -5.68
C HIS A 39 -15.95 2.04 -4.26
N HIS A 40 -15.92 0.93 -3.54
CA HIS A 40 -15.34 0.85 -2.20
C HIS A 40 -13.82 1.14 -2.22
N LEU A 41 -13.09 0.49 -3.13
CA LEU A 41 -11.65 0.67 -3.29
C LEU A 41 -11.27 2.09 -3.73
N LYS A 42 -12.08 2.73 -4.60
CA LYS A 42 -11.88 4.14 -4.97
C LYS A 42 -11.96 5.07 -3.77
N ARG A 43 -12.94 4.84 -2.89
CA ARG A 43 -13.08 5.63 -1.66
C ARG A 43 -11.88 5.40 -0.74
N ARG A 44 -11.51 4.13 -0.53
CA ARG A 44 -10.34 3.75 0.28
C ARG A 44 -9.05 4.35 -0.27
N LEU A 45 -8.89 4.42 -1.59
CA LEU A 45 -7.75 5.03 -2.25
C LEU A 45 -7.63 6.50 -1.86
N ALA A 46 -8.70 7.27 -2.00
CA ALA A 46 -8.72 8.69 -1.61
C ALA A 46 -8.42 8.90 -0.12
N GLU A 47 -8.94 8.03 0.75
CA GLU A 47 -8.67 8.08 2.20
C GLU A 47 -7.18 7.79 2.51
N GLN A 48 -6.55 6.84 1.80
CA GLN A 48 -5.12 6.57 1.97
C GLN A 48 -4.23 7.68 1.36
N GLU A 49 -4.61 8.27 0.23
CA GLU A 49 -3.92 9.43 -0.36
C GLU A 49 -3.93 10.62 0.59
N GLU A 50 -5.10 10.96 1.15
CA GLU A 50 -5.22 12.03 2.14
C GLU A 50 -4.37 11.73 3.39
N GLN A 51 -4.35 10.48 3.85
CA GLN A 51 -3.54 10.08 4.98
C GLN A 51 -2.03 10.25 4.72
N LEU A 52 -1.56 9.83 3.54
CA LEU A 52 -0.18 10.00 3.13
C LEU A 52 0.21 11.49 3.04
N ASP A 53 -0.66 12.31 2.45
CA ASP A 53 -0.47 13.76 2.36
C ASP A 53 -0.40 14.42 3.74
N ARG A 54 -1.25 14.00 4.68
CA ARG A 54 -1.19 14.46 6.08
C ARG A 54 0.16 14.11 6.72
N THR A 55 0.66 12.90 6.52
CA THR A 55 1.96 12.46 7.07
C THR A 55 3.12 13.24 6.46
N ILE A 56 3.12 13.47 5.14
CA ILE A 56 4.10 14.34 4.48
C ILE A 56 4.00 15.77 5.01
N GLY A 57 2.79 16.28 5.22
CA GLY A 57 2.54 17.60 5.80
C GLY A 57 3.13 17.75 7.21
N LYS A 58 2.96 16.74 8.08
CA LYS A 58 3.59 16.72 9.42
C LYS A 58 5.11 16.79 9.34
N VAL A 59 5.73 16.05 8.42
CA VAL A 59 7.18 16.08 8.20
C VAL A 59 7.63 17.49 7.79
N ARG A 60 6.90 18.14 6.88
CA ARG A 60 7.20 19.52 6.43
C ARG A 60 7.09 20.55 7.55
N LEU A 61 6.05 20.46 8.39
CA LEU A 61 5.79 21.41 9.49
C LEU A 61 6.78 21.28 10.64
N GLN A 62 7.46 20.14 10.79
CA GLN A 62 8.44 19.91 11.86
C GLN A 62 9.83 20.53 11.59
N GLY A 63 10.01 21.21 10.43
CA GLY A 63 10.71 22.50 10.30
C GLY A 63 12.18 22.67 10.72
N ALA A 64 12.86 21.69 11.32
CA ALA A 64 14.19 21.90 11.92
C ALA A 64 15.29 20.95 11.43
N ALA A 65 14.95 19.87 10.72
CA ALA A 65 15.92 18.91 10.20
C ALA A 65 15.92 18.87 8.68
N LEU A 66 17.11 18.99 8.06
CA LEU A 66 17.32 18.79 6.61
C LEU A 66 17.04 17.34 6.17
N SER A 67 16.78 16.43 7.11
CA SER A 67 16.52 15.02 6.87
C SER A 67 15.41 14.51 7.77
N MET A 68 14.62 13.56 7.26
CA MET A 68 13.61 12.87 8.05
C MET A 68 14.26 12.01 9.14
N THR A 69 13.68 12.04 10.34
CA THR A 69 14.00 11.11 11.42
C THR A 69 13.61 9.67 11.05
N SER A 70 14.21 8.70 11.74
CA SER A 70 13.88 7.28 11.51
C SER A 70 12.40 6.97 11.75
N LEU A 71 11.76 7.62 12.73
CA LEU A 71 10.33 7.44 13.01
C LEU A 71 9.45 7.99 11.88
N GLN A 72 9.77 9.19 11.38
CA GLN A 72 9.06 9.77 10.23
C GLN A 72 9.21 8.90 8.98
N LYS A 73 10.38 8.30 8.75
CA LYS A 73 10.60 7.36 7.64
C LYS A 73 9.75 6.10 7.77
N ILE A 74 9.59 5.58 8.99
CA ILE A 74 8.75 4.41 9.26
C ILE A 74 7.27 4.74 9.06
N GLU A 75 6.79 5.87 9.60
CA GLU A 75 5.39 6.31 9.43
C GLU A 75 5.07 6.54 7.94
N LEU A 76 5.92 7.28 7.23
CA LEU A 76 5.75 7.54 5.80
C LEU A 76 5.78 6.24 4.98
N ARG A 77 6.68 5.31 5.30
CA ARG A 77 6.74 4.00 4.63
C ARG A 77 5.46 3.20 4.86
N ARG A 78 4.93 3.19 6.10
CA ARG A 78 3.67 2.49 6.40
C ARG A 78 2.51 3.06 5.59
N ASP A 79 2.38 4.37 5.53
CA ASP A 79 1.32 5.02 4.75
C ASP A 79 1.48 4.82 3.24
N ALA A 80 2.72 4.83 2.73
CA ALA A 80 2.99 4.55 1.32
C ALA A 80 2.70 3.08 0.95
N VAL A 81 3.16 2.12 1.76
CA VAL A 81 2.87 0.70 1.58
C VAL A 81 1.36 0.46 1.69
N ALA A 82 0.70 1.17 2.58
CA ALA A 82 -0.73 1.11 2.73
C ALA A 82 -1.50 1.55 1.47
N LEU A 83 -1.06 2.64 0.84
CA LEU A 83 -1.59 3.11 -0.44
C LEU A 83 -1.34 2.08 -1.56
N ILE A 84 -0.13 1.51 -1.63
CA ILE A 84 0.22 0.45 -2.58
C ILE A 84 -0.74 -0.74 -2.45
N GLY A 85 -1.07 -1.16 -1.22
CA GLY A 85 -2.03 -2.25 -0.98
C GLY A 85 -3.39 -1.99 -1.63
N VAL A 86 -3.90 -0.75 -1.55
CA VAL A 86 -5.18 -0.38 -2.20
C VAL A 86 -5.05 -0.43 -3.72
N CYS A 87 -3.95 0.07 -4.28
CA CYS A 87 -3.70 0.00 -5.72
C CYS A 87 -3.65 -1.47 -6.20
N MET A 88 -3.00 -2.36 -5.45
CA MET A 88 -2.97 -3.79 -5.75
C MET A 88 -4.37 -4.41 -5.71
N ASN A 89 -5.20 -4.06 -4.74
CA ASN A 89 -6.59 -4.53 -4.66
C ASN A 89 -7.42 -4.05 -5.86
N ILE A 90 -7.20 -2.82 -6.37
CA ILE A 90 -7.86 -2.32 -7.59
C ILE A 90 -7.44 -3.14 -8.81
N LEU A 91 -6.13 -3.40 -8.97
CA LEU A 91 -5.63 -4.24 -10.06
C LEU A 91 -6.22 -5.65 -9.97
N GLN A 92 -6.36 -6.21 -8.77
CA GLN A 92 -6.99 -7.51 -8.55
C GLN A 92 -8.48 -7.48 -8.93
N ALA A 93 -9.23 -6.49 -8.43
CA ALA A 93 -10.66 -6.35 -8.71
C ALA A 93 -10.95 -6.17 -10.21
N THR A 94 -10.04 -5.54 -10.94
CA THR A 94 -10.15 -5.32 -12.39
C THR A 94 -9.62 -6.49 -13.24
N GLY A 95 -9.07 -7.54 -12.63
CA GLY A 95 -8.44 -8.65 -13.37
C GLY A 95 -7.08 -8.30 -13.98
N LEU A 96 -6.59 -7.06 -13.81
CA LEU A 96 -5.37 -6.56 -14.46
C LEU A 96 -4.07 -7.11 -13.86
N LEU A 97 -4.14 -7.87 -12.76
CA LEU A 97 -2.97 -8.56 -12.20
C LEU A 97 -2.60 -9.83 -12.97
N ASP A 98 -3.55 -10.41 -13.70
CA ASP A 98 -3.32 -11.65 -14.44
C ASP A 98 -3.73 -11.43 -15.90
N PRO A 99 -2.78 -11.08 -16.78
CA PRO A 99 -3.07 -10.76 -18.18
C PRO A 99 -3.61 -11.97 -18.96
N ASP A 100 -3.49 -13.19 -18.42
CA ASP A 100 -3.95 -14.43 -19.06
C ASP A 100 -5.41 -14.79 -18.71
N LEU A 101 -6.07 -14.04 -17.81
CA LEU A 101 -7.46 -14.28 -17.41
C LEU A 101 -8.50 -13.67 -18.38
N ASP A 102 -8.06 -12.81 -19.31
CA ASP A 102 -8.92 -12.09 -20.27
C ASP A 102 -8.83 -12.64 -21.73
N ILE A 103 -8.23 -13.82 -21.95
CA ILE A 103 -8.14 -14.50 -23.27
C ILE A 103 -8.95 -15.80 -23.31
#